data_AF-A0A9N9BC69-F1
#
_entry.id   AF-A0A9N9BC69-F1
#
_cell.length_a   1.000
_cell.length_b   1.000
_cell.length_c   1.000
_cell.angle_alpha   90.00
_cell.angle_beta   90.00
_cell.angle_gamma   90.00
#
_symmetry.space_group_name_H-M   'P 1'
#
loop_
_entity.id
_entity.type
_entity.pdbx_description
1 polymer ?
#
loop_
_entity_poly.entity_id
_entity_poly.type
_entity_poly.pdbx_seq_one_letter_code
_entity_poly.pdbx_strand_id
1 'polypeptide(L)'
;MVWEYGYYNKHLEALLDLEQERISWPQGSRLATIIQGFEYGKTEFGNHKLSNVIDAMDESHIPIRAPSKNGSRYINCKSFHSINLLGVVDHQGRFIYIHVGEAEISLHPEQWVPGGIHIIADAAYPL
;
A
#
# COMPACT_ATOMS: atom_id res chain seq x y z
N MET A 1 -13.60 -14.52 1.03
CA MET A 1 -12.49 -15.50 1.10
C MET A 1 -12.48 -16.05 2.50
N VAL A 2 -12.53 -17.37 2.69
CA VAL A 2 -12.51 -17.97 4.04
C VAL A 2 -11.05 -18.25 4.36
N TRP A 3 -10.44 -17.41 5.18
CA TRP A 3 -9.07 -17.57 5.64
C TRP A 3 -8.98 -18.81 6.55
N GLU A 4 -8.39 -19.91 6.07
CA GLU A 4 -8.11 -21.12 6.87
C GLU A 4 -6.93 -20.94 7.86
N TYR A 5 -6.64 -19.71 8.30
CA TYR A 5 -5.48 -19.37 9.11
C TYR A 5 -5.91 -18.67 10.41
N GLY A 6 -6.52 -19.45 11.32
CA GLY A 6 -7.21 -18.94 12.52
C GLY A 6 -6.40 -18.03 13.46
N TYR A 7 -5.07 -17.95 13.35
CA TYR A 7 -4.25 -17.03 14.15
C TYR A 7 -4.28 -15.58 13.63
N TYR A 8 -4.32 -15.39 12.31
CA TYR A 8 -4.24 -14.05 11.69
C TYR A 8 -5.60 -13.44 11.40
N ASN A 9 -6.67 -14.25 11.38
CA ASN A 9 -8.01 -13.80 10.97
C ASN A 9 -8.44 -12.52 11.67
N LYS A 10 -8.40 -12.44 13.00
CA LYS A 10 -8.83 -11.23 13.72
C LYS A 10 -8.07 -9.95 13.34
N HIS A 11 -6.79 -10.07 12.93
CA HIS A 11 -5.97 -8.94 12.52
C HIS A 11 -6.26 -8.55 11.07
N LEU A 12 -6.46 -9.54 10.20
CA LEU A 12 -6.81 -9.32 8.80
C LEU A 12 -8.22 -8.72 8.68
N GLU A 13 -9.20 -9.24 9.42
CA GLU A 13 -10.55 -8.66 9.47
C GLU A 13 -10.52 -7.21 9.96
N ALA A 14 -9.76 -6.91 11.02
CA ALA A 14 -9.61 -5.52 11.50
C ALA A 14 -8.97 -4.59 10.45
N LEU A 15 -8.03 -5.09 9.65
CA LEU A 15 -7.46 -4.31 8.55
C LEU A 15 -8.47 -4.11 7.42
N LEU A 16 -9.26 -5.12 7.07
CA LEU A 16 -10.33 -5.01 6.06
C LEU A 16 -11.42 -4.03 6.51
N ASP A 17 -11.77 -4.01 7.80
CA ASP A 17 -12.70 -3.04 8.37
C ASP A 17 -12.14 -1.60 8.26
N LEU A 18 -10.85 -1.41 8.54
CA LEU A 18 -10.17 -0.11 8.39
C LEU A 18 -10.13 0.36 6.94
N GLU A 19 -9.88 -0.55 5.99
CA GLU A 19 -9.86 -0.27 4.55
C GLU A 19 -11.21 0.29 4.10
N GLN A 20 -12.31 -0.33 4.56
CA GLN A 20 -13.66 0.01 4.12
C GLN A 20 -14.22 1.25 4.80
N GLU A 21 -13.90 1.51 6.07
CA GLU A 21 -14.59 2.54 6.85
C GLU A 21 -13.83 3.85 7.02
N ARG A 22 -12.48 3.85 6.96
CA ARG A 22 -11.68 4.97 7.49
C ARG A 22 -10.62 5.51 6.56
N ILE A 23 -10.36 4.83 5.45
CA ILE A 23 -9.25 5.15 4.56
C ILE A 23 -9.82 5.50 3.19
N SER A 24 -9.54 6.71 2.73
CA SER A 24 -10.01 7.20 1.44
C SER A 24 -8.89 7.87 0.66
N TRP A 25 -8.85 7.53 -0.63
CA TRP A 25 -7.90 8.12 -1.56
C TRP A 25 -8.07 9.64 -1.60
N PRO A 26 -6.98 10.42 -1.53
CA PRO A 26 -7.05 11.87 -1.52
C PRO A 26 -7.55 12.40 -2.87
N GLN A 27 -8.42 13.41 -2.81
CA GLN A 27 -8.99 14.07 -3.97
C GLN A 27 -9.04 15.59 -3.75
N GLY A 28 -9.12 16.35 -4.84
CA GLY A 28 -9.28 17.80 -4.81
C GLY A 28 -8.20 18.52 -4.00
N SER A 29 -8.59 19.42 -3.10
CA SER A 29 -7.66 20.21 -2.29
C SER A 29 -6.78 19.36 -1.37
N ARG A 30 -7.26 18.21 -0.89
CA ARG A 30 -6.47 17.29 -0.06
C ARG A 30 -5.26 16.76 -0.82
N LEU A 31 -5.41 16.45 -2.10
CA LEU A 31 -4.31 15.97 -2.94
C LEU A 31 -3.21 17.04 -3.09
N ALA A 32 -3.61 18.29 -3.35
CA ALA A 32 -2.67 19.41 -3.44
C ALA A 32 -1.90 19.64 -2.12
N THR A 33 -2.59 19.53 -0.97
CA THR A 33 -1.94 19.60 0.34
C THR A 33 -0.92 18.50 0.54
N ILE A 34 -1.20 17.27 0.08
CA ILE A 34 -0.26 16.16 0.22
C ILE A 34 0.99 16.38 -0.64
N ILE A 35 0.81 16.81 -1.89
CA ILE A 35 1.93 17.14 -2.78
C ILE A 35 2.83 18.22 -2.16
N GLN A 36 2.23 19.32 -1.68
CA GLN A 36 2.98 20.38 -1.01
C GLN A 36 3.67 19.87 0.27
N GLY A 37 3.05 18.94 0.98
CA GLY A 37 3.63 18.31 2.15
C GLY A 37 4.88 17.48 1.85
N PHE A 38 4.88 16.71 0.77
CA PHE A 38 6.08 15.98 0.32
C PHE A 38 7.15 16.92 -0.25
N GLU A 39 6.74 18.03 -0.88
CA GLU A 39 7.68 18.98 -1.50
C GLU A 39 8.33 19.94 -0.50
N TYR A 40 7.60 20.38 0.53
CA TYR A 40 8.04 21.43 1.45
C TYR A 40 7.95 21.05 2.94
N GLY A 41 7.42 19.88 3.26
CA GLY A 41 7.24 19.44 4.63
C GLY A 41 8.54 19.14 5.36
N LYS A 42 8.46 19.21 6.69
CA LYS A 42 9.51 18.78 7.62
C LYS A 42 9.09 17.49 8.31
N THR A 43 9.97 16.49 8.31
CA THR A 43 9.89 15.38 9.27
C THR A 43 11.03 15.46 10.28
N GLU A 44 11.02 14.53 11.21
CA GLU A 44 12.13 14.25 12.12
C GLU A 44 13.47 13.97 11.41
N PHE A 45 13.44 13.63 10.10
CA PHE A 45 14.63 13.37 9.28
C PHE A 45 15.06 14.56 8.42
N GLY A 46 14.36 15.70 8.47
CA GLY A 46 14.72 16.94 7.78
C GLY A 46 13.65 17.49 6.83
N ASN A 47 14.05 18.41 5.95
CA ASN A 47 13.17 18.94 4.90
C ASN A 47 13.09 17.94 3.75
N HIS A 48 11.88 17.60 3.31
CA HIS A 48 11.67 16.89 2.06
C HIS A 48 11.74 17.86 0.88
N LYS A 49 12.12 17.33 -0.30
CA LYS A 49 12.09 18.02 -1.59
C LYS A 49 11.61 17.05 -2.67
N LEU A 50 10.47 16.42 -2.39
CA LEU A 50 9.91 15.37 -3.24
C LEU A 50 8.75 15.98 -4.06
N SER A 51 9.12 16.62 -5.18
CA SER A 51 8.15 17.30 -6.05
C SER A 51 7.20 16.31 -6.72
N ASN A 52 5.93 16.68 -6.82
CA ASN A 52 4.85 15.90 -7.44
C ASN A 52 4.64 14.50 -6.84
N VAL A 53 5.06 14.26 -5.60
CA VAL A 53 4.78 13.00 -4.91
C VAL A 53 3.42 13.08 -4.22
N ILE A 54 2.57 12.08 -4.45
CA ILE A 54 1.24 12.02 -3.84
C ILE A 54 1.15 11.03 -2.68
N ASP A 55 2.06 10.07 -2.62
CA ASP A 55 2.10 9.08 -1.57
C ASP A 55 3.44 8.35 -1.49
N ALA A 56 3.61 7.62 -0.40
CA ALA A 56 4.65 6.63 -0.21
C ALA A 56 4.00 5.29 0.15
N MET A 57 4.53 4.19 -0.41
CA MET A 57 3.98 2.85 -0.21
C MET A 57 5.05 1.83 0.13
N ASP A 58 4.67 0.83 0.92
CA ASP A 58 5.51 -0.32 1.24
C ASP A 58 4.64 -1.56 1.47
N GLU A 59 5.20 -2.74 1.22
CA GLU A 59 4.53 -4.02 1.40
C GLU A 59 5.18 -4.88 2.48
N SER A 60 4.35 -5.63 3.19
CA SER A 60 4.78 -6.65 4.13
C SER A 60 4.08 -7.97 3.83
N HIS A 61 4.82 -9.06 3.98
CA HIS A 61 4.34 -10.39 3.63
C HIS A 61 4.14 -11.23 4.89
N ILE A 62 2.91 -11.70 5.11
CA ILE A 62 2.63 -12.72 6.12
C ILE A 62 2.78 -14.09 5.46
N PRO A 63 3.79 -14.91 5.84
CA PRO A 63 3.96 -16.24 5.27
C PRO A 63 2.75 -17.12 5.57
N ILE A 64 2.28 -17.85 4.55
CA ILE A 64 1.20 -18.83 4.67
C ILE A 64 1.60 -20.15 4.04
N ARG A 65 0.88 -21.22 4.41
CA ARG A 65 0.90 -22.45 3.60
C ARG A 65 0.19 -22.18 2.28
N ALA A 66 0.56 -22.91 1.23
CA ALA A 66 -0.11 -22.82 -0.05
C ALA A 66 -1.64 -23.00 0.11
N PRO A 67 -2.46 -22.02 -0.31
CA PRO A 67 -3.91 -22.16 -0.31
C PRO A 67 -4.34 -23.37 -1.17
N SER A 68 -5.36 -24.09 -0.71
CA SER A 68 -5.93 -25.23 -1.43
C SER A 68 -6.57 -24.83 -2.77
N LYS A 69 -6.96 -23.57 -2.92
CA LYS A 69 -7.50 -22.97 -4.14
C LYS A 69 -6.67 -21.76 -4.53
N ASN A 70 -6.32 -21.64 -5.81
CA ASN A 70 -5.60 -20.49 -6.38
C ASN A 70 -4.28 -20.14 -5.66
N GLY A 71 -3.56 -21.13 -5.11
CA GLY A 71 -2.35 -20.88 -4.33
C GLY A 71 -1.26 -20.10 -5.08
N SER A 72 -1.19 -20.23 -6.40
CA SER A 72 -0.26 -19.47 -7.25
C SER A 72 -0.42 -17.95 -7.12
N ARG A 73 -1.61 -17.44 -6.82
CA ARG A 73 -1.89 -15.99 -6.63
C ARG A 73 -1.29 -15.42 -5.34
N TYR A 74 -0.83 -16.30 -4.44
CA TYR A 74 -0.21 -15.93 -3.18
C TYR A 74 1.30 -16.15 -3.20
N ILE A 75 1.89 -16.51 -4.35
CA ILE A 75 3.35 -16.62 -4.48
C ILE A 75 3.92 -15.22 -4.70
N ASN A 76 4.79 -14.78 -3.79
CA ASN A 76 5.46 -13.48 -3.91
C ASN A 76 6.72 -13.53 -4.78
N CYS A 77 7.37 -12.38 -4.98
CA CYS A 77 8.62 -12.24 -5.73
C CYS A 77 9.79 -13.05 -5.15
N LYS A 78 9.70 -13.48 -3.89
CA LYS A 78 10.66 -14.37 -3.21
C LYS A 78 10.30 -15.85 -3.34
N SER A 79 9.33 -16.19 -4.20
CA SER A 79 8.90 -17.56 -4.51
C SER A 79 8.34 -18.36 -3.33
N PHE A 80 7.72 -17.69 -2.34
CA PHE A 80 6.99 -18.36 -1.26
C PHE A 80 5.56 -17.83 -1.13
N HIS A 81 4.69 -18.63 -0.49
CA HIS A 81 3.29 -18.26 -0.32
C HIS A 81 3.14 -17.27 0.84
N SER A 82 2.52 -16.12 0.58
CA SER A 82 2.25 -15.08 1.57
C SER A 82 0.97 -14.31 1.27
N ILE A 83 0.33 -13.80 2.32
CA ILE A 83 -0.65 -12.72 2.20
C ILE A 83 0.11 -11.40 2.10
N ASN A 84 -0.22 -10.57 1.12
CA ASN A 84 0.35 -9.24 1.01
C ASN A 84 -0.41 -8.25 1.88
N LEU A 85 0.34 -7.40 2.57
CA LEU A 85 -0.13 -6.24 3.32
C LEU A 85 0.52 -5.00 2.72
N LEU A 86 -0.19 -4.30 1.84
CA LEU A 86 0.26 -3.03 1.28
C LEU A 86 -0.29 -1.89 2.13
N GLY A 87 0.58 -0.96 2.50
CA GLY A 87 0.20 0.30 3.12
C GLY A 87 0.66 1.48 2.29
N VAL A 88 -0.24 2.42 2.02
CA VAL A 88 0.04 3.67 1.32
C VAL A 88 -0.26 4.83 2.25
N VAL A 89 0.66 5.78 2.37
CA VAL A 89 0.58 6.89 3.31
C VAL A 89 0.76 8.25 2.64
N ASP A 90 0.19 9.28 3.26
CA ASP A 90 0.45 10.67 2.90
C ASP A 90 1.76 11.20 3.51
N HIS A 91 2.09 12.47 3.20
CA HIS A 91 3.26 13.18 3.72
C HIS A 91 3.37 13.25 5.25
N GLN A 92 2.32 12.93 6.01
CA GLN A 92 2.32 12.89 7.46
C GLN A 92 2.43 11.45 8.01
N GLY A 93 2.62 10.45 7.13
CA GLY A 93 2.65 9.04 7.49
C GLY A 93 1.26 8.47 7.81
N ARG A 94 0.16 9.14 7.42
CA ARG A 94 -1.19 8.64 7.66
C ARG A 94 -1.62 7.74 6.50
N PHE A 95 -2.18 6.57 6.82
CA PHE A 95 -2.72 5.67 5.80
C PHE A 95 -3.83 6.32 4.98
N ILE A 96 -3.67 6.26 3.65
CA ILE A 96 -4.64 6.75 2.66
C ILE A 96 -5.14 5.64 1.74
N TYR A 97 -4.46 4.49 1.74
CA TYR A 97 -4.91 3.24 1.15
C TYR A 97 -4.21 2.08 1.87
N ILE A 98 -4.92 0.97 2.02
CA ILE A 98 -4.35 -0.30 2.47
C ILE A 98 -4.92 -1.42 1.59
N HIS A 99 -4.16 -2.49 1.41
CA HIS A 99 -4.65 -3.69 0.75
C HIS A 99 -4.18 -4.94 1.50
N VAL A 100 -5.08 -5.91 1.62
CA VAL A 100 -4.82 -7.20 2.26
C VAL A 100 -5.26 -8.32 1.34
N GLY A 101 -4.32 -9.12 0.83
CA GLY A 101 -4.71 -10.15 -0.12
C GLY A 101 -3.58 -10.86 -0.86
N GLU A 102 -3.79 -10.97 -2.17
CA GLU A 102 -2.94 -11.69 -3.11
C GLU A 102 -1.55 -11.04 -3.19
N ALA A 103 -0.54 -11.86 -3.49
CA ALA A 103 0.85 -11.41 -3.52
C ALA A 103 1.14 -10.49 -4.73
N GLU A 104 0.46 -10.74 -5.85
CA GLU A 104 0.50 -9.87 -7.01
C GLU A 104 -0.55 -8.76 -6.84
N ILE A 105 -0.10 -7.58 -6.39
CA ILE A 105 -0.83 -6.37 -6.70
C ILE A 105 -0.21 -5.84 -7.99
N SER A 106 -0.89 -6.04 -9.12
CA SER A 106 -0.68 -5.21 -10.30
C SER A 106 -1.18 -3.80 -9.97
N LEU A 107 -0.43 -3.05 -9.17
CA LEU A 107 -0.55 -1.61 -9.13
C LEU A 107 -0.23 -1.19 -10.56
N HIS A 108 -1.24 -0.79 -11.32
CA HIS A 108 -1.04 -0.07 -12.56
C HIS A 108 -0.92 1.40 -12.16
N PRO A 109 0.28 1.93 -11.82
CA PRO A 109 0.43 3.31 -11.39
C PRO A 109 -0.21 4.28 -12.39
N GLU A 110 -0.20 3.95 -13.69
CA GLU A 110 -0.83 4.75 -14.74
C GLU A 110 -2.36 4.92 -14.62
N GLN A 111 -3.07 4.01 -13.95
CA GLN A 111 -4.50 4.16 -13.67
C GLN A 111 -4.79 5.10 -12.49
N TRP A 112 -3.84 5.29 -11.59
CA TRP A 112 -4.00 6.02 -10.33
C TRP A 112 -3.23 7.34 -10.29
N VAL A 113 -2.24 7.48 -11.18
CA VAL A 113 -1.28 8.57 -11.20
C VAL A 113 -1.32 9.24 -12.58
N PRO A 114 -2.07 10.35 -12.74
CA PRO A 114 -2.00 11.16 -13.95
C PRO A 114 -0.56 11.55 -14.26
N GLY A 115 -0.20 11.65 -15.54
CA GLY A 115 1.16 11.96 -15.96
C GLY A 115 1.76 13.18 -15.25
N GLY A 116 3.02 13.06 -14.81
CA GLY A 116 3.75 14.10 -14.07
C GLY A 116 3.63 14.02 -12.54
N ILE A 117 2.96 13.00 -12.01
CA ILE A 117 2.84 12.70 -10.58
C ILE A 117 3.63 11.42 -10.27
N HIS A 118 4.15 11.30 -9.04
CA HIS A 118 5.01 10.21 -8.60
C HIS A 118 4.50 9.54 -7.32
N ILE A 119 4.81 8.26 -7.20
CA ILE A 119 4.67 7.46 -5.98
C ILE A 119 6.08 7.06 -5.54
N ILE A 120 6.34 7.09 -4.23
CA ILE A 120 7.58 6.57 -3.65
C ILE A 120 7.35 5.15 -3.16
N ALA A 121 8.19 4.22 -3.58
CA ALA A 121 8.20 2.85 -3.10
C ALA A 121 9.62 2.30 -3.07
N ASP A 122 9.81 1.12 -2.48
CA ASP A 122 11.08 0.40 -2.59
C ASP A 122 11.43 0.11 -4.06
N ALA A 123 12.72 -0.03 -4.38
CA ALA A 123 13.21 -0.40 -5.71
C ALA A 123 12.75 -1.81 -6.14
N ALA A 124 12.14 -2.59 -5.23
CA ALA A 124 11.51 -3.87 -5.51
C ALA A 124 10.26 -3.76 -6.41
N TYR A 125 9.67 -2.57 -6.53
CA TYR A 125 8.54 -2.33 -7.43
C TYR A 125 9.02 -2.05 -8.85
N PRO A 126 8.54 -2.78 -9.88
CA PRO A 126 8.80 -2.45 -11.27
C PRO A 126 7.96 -1.23 -11.66
N LEU A 127 8.48 -0.04 -11.40
CA LEU A 127 7.95 1.22 -11.92
C LEU A 127 8.41 1.45 -13.36
#